data_AF-A0A9E8C540-F1
#
_entry.id   AF-A0A9E8C540-F1
#
_cell.length_a   1.000
_cell.length_b   1.000
_cell.length_c   1.000
_cell.angle_alpha   90.00
_cell.angle_beta   90.00
_cell.angle_gamma   90.00
#
_symmetry.space_group_name_H-M   'P 1'
#
loop_
_entity.id
_entity.type
_entity.pdbx_description
1 polymer ?
#
loop_
_entity_poly.entity_id
_entity_poly.type
_entity_poly.pdbx_seq_one_letter_code
_entity_poly.pdbx_strand_id
1 'polypeptide(L)'
;MSIKNKSKPNLVTRVLAVVIAVLLGVSPATAVADMQGIDVSSWQPSNITRLVDADLAVVKVTQATGYVNPSWRAQAQGAVDTGKALGLYHYAGGYNATREADWFLAQIGDYVGRAVLVLDWESNQNSAWGNGG
;
A
#
# COMPACT_ATOMS: atom_id res chain seq x y z
N MET A 1 33.27 -32.37 44.78
CA MET A 1 32.92 -31.46 43.65
C MET A 1 33.56 -32.01 42.39
N SER A 2 32.81 -32.57 41.43
CA SER A 2 33.37 -33.14 40.20
C SER A 2 33.08 -32.21 39.02
N ILE A 3 34.14 -31.65 38.43
CA ILE A 3 34.04 -30.75 37.27
C ILE A 3 34.05 -31.63 36.02
N LYS A 4 32.89 -31.82 35.38
CA LYS A 4 32.79 -32.52 34.09
C LYS A 4 33.41 -31.67 32.98
N ASN A 5 34.44 -32.19 32.33
CA ASN A 5 35.05 -31.58 31.15
C ASN A 5 34.08 -31.72 29.95
N LYS A 6 33.56 -30.61 29.43
CA LYS A 6 32.70 -30.63 28.23
C LYS A 6 33.57 -30.91 27.00
N SER A 7 33.20 -31.89 26.18
CA SER A 7 33.95 -32.20 24.97
C SER A 7 33.87 -31.04 23.97
N LYS A 8 34.97 -30.79 23.26
CA LYS A 8 35.02 -29.76 22.22
C LYS A 8 34.23 -30.25 20.99
N PRO A 9 33.46 -29.37 20.33
CA PRO A 9 32.67 -29.75 19.16
C PRO A 9 33.59 -30.25 18.04
N ASN A 10 33.14 -31.31 17.36
CA ASN A 10 33.92 -31.95 16.30
C ASN A 10 33.94 -31.09 15.02
N LEU A 11 34.77 -31.49 14.06
CA LEU A 11 34.98 -30.73 12.83
C LEU A 11 33.67 -30.55 12.03
N VAL A 12 32.80 -31.55 12.04
CA VAL A 12 31.49 -31.50 11.35
C VAL A 12 30.57 -30.46 11.99
N THR A 13 30.49 -30.43 13.32
CA THR A 13 29.71 -29.41 14.06
C THR A 13 30.23 -28.00 13.78
N ARG A 14 31.55 -27.83 13.67
CA ARG A 14 32.17 -26.53 13.38
C ARG A 14 31.90 -26.08 11.94
N VAL A 15 32.03 -26.97 10.96
CA VAL A 15 31.75 -26.66 9.55
C VAL A 15 30.27 -26.34 9.36
N LEU A 16 29.36 -27.10 9.98
CA LEU A 16 27.93 -26.83 9.91
C LEU A 16 27.57 -25.47 10.54
N ALA A 17 28.18 -25.13 11.67
CA ALA A 17 27.98 -23.82 12.30
C ALA A 17 28.48 -22.67 11.42
N VAL A 18 29.60 -22.84 10.71
CA VAL A 18 30.11 -21.84 9.77
C VAL A 18 29.20 -21.71 8.55
N VAL A 19 28.70 -22.82 7.98
CA VAL A 19 27.76 -22.79 6.85
C VAL A 19 26.47 -22.08 7.24
N ILE A 20 25.90 -22.37 8.42
CA ILE A 20 24.71 -21.68 8.94
C ILE A 20 25.00 -20.18 9.15
N ALA A 21 26.15 -19.83 9.73
CA ALA A 21 26.52 -18.43 9.95
C ALA A 21 26.71 -17.65 8.63
N VAL A 22 27.28 -18.29 7.60
CA VAL A 22 27.42 -17.70 6.26
C VAL A 22 26.05 -17.56 5.58
N LEU A 23 25.17 -18.57 5.67
CA LEU A 23 23.81 -18.51 5.12
C LEU A 23 22.95 -17.44 5.81
N LEU A 24 23.16 -17.19 7.10
CA LEU A 24 22.47 -16.12 7.84
C LEU A 24 23.10 -14.73 7.61
N GLY A 25 24.39 -14.67 7.28
CA GLY A 25 25.14 -13.42 7.05
C GLY A 25 25.00 -12.83 5.65
N VAL A 26 24.46 -13.59 4.69
CA VAL A 26 24.25 -13.16 3.29
C VAL A 26 22.76 -12.86 3.09
N SER A 27 22.21 -11.96 3.90
CA SER A 27 20.96 -11.30 3.53
C SER A 27 21.33 -10.12 2.64
N PRO A 28 20.79 -9.97 1.41
CA PRO A 28 20.98 -8.74 0.65
C PRO A 28 20.47 -7.57 1.51
N ALA A 29 21.38 -6.75 2.02
CA ALA A 29 21.06 -5.52 2.75
C ALA A 29 20.61 -4.39 1.78
N THR A 30 20.39 -4.71 0.51
CA THR A 30 19.73 -3.81 -0.42
C THR A 30 18.24 -3.90 -0.17
N ALA A 31 17.77 -3.14 0.82
CA ALA A 31 16.42 -2.62 0.73
C ALA A 31 16.35 -1.82 -0.58
N VAL A 32 15.81 -2.44 -1.63
CA VAL A 32 15.21 -1.70 -2.74
C VAL A 32 14.03 -0.98 -2.13
N ALA A 33 14.29 0.19 -1.55
CA ALA A 33 13.30 1.02 -0.89
C ALA A 33 12.50 1.87 -1.90
N ASP A 34 12.78 1.72 -3.19
CA ASP A 34 12.00 2.35 -4.25
C ASP A 34 10.77 1.49 -4.54
N MET A 35 9.60 1.99 -4.12
CA MET A 35 8.31 1.46 -4.56
C MET A 35 7.83 2.29 -5.75
N GLN A 36 7.51 1.62 -6.86
CA GLN A 36 6.88 2.25 -8.01
C GLN A 36 5.36 2.22 -7.83
N GLY A 37 4.73 3.39 -7.87
CA GLY A 37 3.30 3.54 -7.66
C GLY A 37 2.56 4.16 -8.82
N ILE A 38 1.30 3.78 -8.96
CA ILE A 38 0.34 4.41 -9.87
C ILE A 38 -0.84 4.98 -9.11
N ASP A 39 -1.38 6.11 -9.56
CA ASP A 39 -2.74 6.53 -9.23
C ASP A 39 -3.64 6.37 -10.46
N VAL A 40 -4.90 5.97 -10.25
CA VAL A 40 -5.84 5.67 -11.33
C VAL A 40 -7.24 6.14 -11.00
N SER A 41 -8.01 6.40 -12.05
CA SER A 41 -9.39 6.88 -11.99
C SER A 41 -10.25 6.20 -13.05
N SER A 42 -11.47 6.68 -13.26
CA SER A 42 -12.34 6.20 -14.35
C SER A 42 -11.79 6.51 -15.75
N TRP A 43 -10.77 7.38 -15.86
CA TRP A 43 -10.10 7.67 -17.13
C TRP A 43 -9.24 6.50 -17.62
N GLN A 44 -8.81 5.62 -16.70
CA GLN A 44 -8.13 4.38 -17.02
C GLN A 44 -9.13 3.21 -17.05
N PRO A 45 -8.83 2.13 -17.82
CA PRO A 45 -9.64 0.92 -17.82
C PRO A 45 -9.83 0.31 -16.43
N SER A 46 -10.92 -0.44 -16.23
CA SER A 46 -11.25 -1.06 -14.96
C SER A 46 -10.23 -2.12 -14.50
N ASN A 47 -9.46 -2.69 -15.42
CA ASN A 47 -8.43 -3.71 -15.15
C ASN A 47 -6.99 -3.13 -15.10
N ILE A 48 -6.82 -1.81 -15.14
CA ILE A 48 -5.49 -1.18 -15.26
C ILE A 48 -4.50 -1.63 -14.17
N THR A 49 -4.97 -1.84 -12.94
CA THR A 49 -4.14 -2.26 -11.80
C THR A 49 -3.63 -3.71 -11.90
N ARG A 50 -4.17 -4.49 -12.85
CA ARG A 50 -3.64 -5.81 -13.22
C ARG A 50 -2.62 -5.75 -14.35
N LEU A 51 -2.68 -4.71 -15.17
CA LEU A 51 -1.89 -4.60 -16.41
C LEU A 51 -0.56 -3.89 -16.18
N VAL A 52 -0.54 -2.89 -15.30
CA VAL A 52 0.66 -2.12 -15.00
C VAL A 52 1.46 -2.83 -13.91
N ASP A 53 2.76 -3.01 -14.18
CA ASP A 53 3.72 -3.46 -13.19
C ASP A 53 4.03 -2.31 -12.23
N ALA A 54 3.73 -2.51 -10.95
CA ALA A 54 3.83 -1.51 -9.89
C ALA A 54 3.74 -2.20 -8.52
N ASP A 55 4.28 -1.56 -7.48
CA ASP A 55 4.23 -2.03 -6.10
C ASP A 55 2.99 -1.53 -5.35
N LEU A 56 2.42 -0.40 -5.77
CA LEU A 56 1.24 0.21 -5.16
C LEU A 56 0.29 0.84 -6.20
N ALA A 57 -0.99 0.87 -5.87
CA ALA A 57 -2.02 1.56 -6.66
C ALA A 57 -2.93 2.40 -5.77
N VAL A 58 -3.16 3.66 -6.14
CA VAL A 58 -4.06 4.60 -5.44
C VAL A 58 -5.28 4.88 -6.33
N VAL A 59 -6.45 4.38 -5.96
CA VAL A 59 -7.64 4.37 -6.81
C VAL A 59 -8.61 5.48 -6.42
N LYS A 60 -9.05 6.30 -7.38
CA LYS A 60 -10.12 7.30 -7.18
C LYS A 60 -11.39 6.58 -6.81
N VAL A 61 -12.03 6.95 -5.71
CA VAL A 61 -13.35 6.41 -5.36
C VAL A 61 -14.43 7.46 -5.56
N THR A 62 -14.25 8.64 -5.00
CA THR A 62 -15.28 9.69 -5.00
C THR A 62 -14.71 11.05 -5.34
N GLN A 63 -15.57 11.95 -5.79
CA GLN A 63 -15.27 13.37 -5.92
C GLN A 63 -16.44 14.17 -5.37
N ALA A 64 -16.14 15.06 -4.43
CA ALA A 64 -17.14 15.81 -3.69
C ALA A 64 -18.26 14.88 -3.15
N THR A 65 -19.52 15.31 -3.16
CA THR A 65 -20.66 14.47 -2.71
C THR A 65 -21.54 13.97 -3.86
N GLY A 66 -21.04 13.98 -5.11
CA GLY A 66 -21.87 13.75 -6.29
C GLY A 66 -21.37 12.69 -7.26
N TYR A 67 -20.08 12.32 -7.19
CA TYR A 67 -19.47 11.40 -8.14
C TYR A 67 -18.83 10.21 -7.42
N VAL A 68 -19.01 9.03 -8.01
CA VAL A 68 -18.32 7.78 -7.66
C VAL A 68 -17.69 7.24 -8.94
N ASN A 69 -16.41 6.87 -8.89
CA ASN A 69 -15.72 6.23 -10.01
C ASN A 69 -16.33 4.83 -10.26
N PRO A 70 -17.03 4.58 -11.38
CA PRO A 70 -17.72 3.30 -11.61
C PRO A 70 -16.76 2.10 -11.68
N SER A 71 -15.47 2.34 -11.94
CA SER A 71 -14.44 1.32 -12.05
C SER A 71 -13.72 1.02 -10.74
N TRP A 72 -13.96 1.79 -9.67
CA TRP A 72 -13.09 1.79 -8.47
C TRP A 72 -12.96 0.39 -7.84
N ARG A 73 -14.05 -0.39 -7.77
CA ARG A 73 -14.01 -1.74 -7.18
C ARG A 73 -13.17 -2.71 -7.99
N ALA A 74 -13.30 -2.69 -9.32
CA ALA A 74 -12.50 -3.54 -10.19
C ALA A 74 -11.01 -3.16 -10.13
N GLN A 75 -10.73 -1.85 -10.06
CA GLN A 75 -9.37 -1.33 -9.93
C GLN A 75 -8.76 -1.69 -8.56
N ALA A 76 -9.50 -1.50 -7.46
CA ALA A 76 -9.05 -1.87 -6.12
C ALA A 76 -8.83 -3.39 -5.97
N GLN A 77 -9.76 -4.20 -6.49
CA GLN A 77 -9.61 -5.66 -6.48
C GLN A 77 -8.44 -6.11 -7.34
N GLY A 78 -8.18 -5.45 -8.48
CA GLY A 78 -7.01 -5.75 -9.31
C GLY A 78 -5.69 -5.50 -8.59
N ALA A 79 -5.61 -4.46 -7.75
CA ALA A 79 -4.44 -4.22 -6.90
C ALA A 79 -4.27 -5.33 -5.85
N VAL A 80 -5.35 -5.66 -5.12
CA VAL A 80 -5.36 -6.73 -4.10
C VAL A 80 -4.96 -8.08 -4.70
N ASP A 81 -5.55 -8.46 -5.82
CA ASP A 81 -5.30 -9.76 -6.47
C ASP A 81 -3.88 -9.89 -7.02
N THR A 82 -3.23 -8.77 -7.34
CA THR A 82 -1.85 -8.76 -7.83
C THR A 82 -0.83 -8.48 -6.73
N GLY A 83 -1.26 -8.43 -5.46
CA GLY A 83 -0.39 -8.24 -4.31
C GLY A 83 0.13 -6.82 -4.13
N LYS A 84 -0.42 -5.83 -4.84
CA LYS A 84 -0.04 -4.42 -4.71
C LYS A 84 -0.56 -3.83 -3.40
N ALA A 85 0.19 -2.89 -2.82
CA ALA A 85 -0.34 -2.04 -1.78
C ALA A 85 -1.48 -1.16 -2.33
N LEU A 86 -2.52 -0.93 -1.53
CA LEU A 86 -3.72 -0.22 -1.97
C LEU A 86 -3.90 1.11 -1.23
N GLY A 87 -4.07 2.18 -1.99
CA GLY A 87 -4.64 3.44 -1.55
C GLY A 87 -6.01 3.68 -2.19
N LEU A 88 -6.89 4.37 -1.50
CA LEU A 88 -8.18 4.83 -2.01
C LEU A 88 -8.26 6.34 -1.76
N TYR A 89 -8.59 7.12 -2.80
CA TYR A 89 -8.63 8.56 -2.68
C TYR A 89 -10.00 9.19 -2.95
N HIS A 90 -10.22 10.29 -2.24
CA HIS A 90 -11.35 11.20 -2.42
C HIS A 90 -10.83 12.53 -2.96
N TYR A 91 -11.41 12.99 -4.07
CA TYR A 91 -11.11 14.30 -4.65
C TYR A 91 -12.00 15.37 -4.01
N ALA A 92 -11.39 16.32 -3.31
CA ALA A 92 -12.11 17.37 -2.60
C ALA A 92 -12.87 18.29 -3.55
N GLY A 93 -14.17 18.45 -3.33
CA GLY A 93 -15.00 19.46 -4.02
C GLY A 93 -14.95 20.84 -3.37
N GLY A 94 -14.45 20.91 -2.13
CA GLY A 94 -14.42 22.15 -1.35
C GLY A 94 -15.76 22.50 -0.71
N TYR A 95 -16.63 21.51 -0.51
CA TYR A 95 -17.89 21.63 0.20
C TYR A 95 -17.69 21.34 1.70
N ASN A 96 -18.72 20.84 2.37
CA ASN A 96 -18.63 20.47 3.77
C ASN A 96 -17.73 19.23 3.94
N ALA A 97 -16.58 19.41 4.60
CA ALA A 97 -15.58 18.36 4.78
C ALA A 97 -16.13 17.09 5.44
N THR A 98 -17.00 17.21 6.45
CA THR A 98 -17.63 16.06 7.11
C THR A 98 -18.51 15.29 6.13
N ARG A 99 -19.35 15.98 5.33
CA ARG A 99 -20.20 15.31 4.33
C ARG A 99 -19.40 14.62 3.23
N GLU A 100 -18.29 15.23 2.79
CA GLU A 100 -17.40 14.62 1.80
C GLU A 100 -16.70 13.38 2.37
N ALA A 101 -16.23 13.43 3.62
CA ALA A 101 -15.65 12.28 4.31
C ALA A 101 -16.69 11.15 4.52
N ASP A 102 -17.90 11.48 4.98
CA ASP A 102 -18.99 10.53 5.15
C ASP A 102 -19.36 9.86 3.81
N TRP A 103 -19.42 10.65 2.74
CA TRP A 103 -19.69 10.15 1.39
C TRP A 103 -18.62 9.16 0.92
N PHE A 104 -17.35 9.50 1.12
CA PHE A 104 -16.24 8.61 0.80
C PHE A 104 -16.28 7.32 1.61
N LEU A 105 -16.41 7.42 2.94
CA LEU A 105 -16.45 6.27 3.84
C LEU A 105 -17.63 5.34 3.57
N ALA A 106 -18.79 5.89 3.16
CA ALA A 106 -19.95 5.10 2.76
C ALA A 106 -19.67 4.18 1.55
N GLN A 107 -18.71 4.53 0.68
CA GLN A 107 -18.32 3.68 -0.46
C GLN A 107 -17.32 2.60 -0.07
N ILE A 108 -16.38 2.91 0.83
CA ILE A 108 -15.17 2.12 1.08
C ILE A 108 -15.15 1.39 2.42
N GLY A 109 -16.27 1.30 3.13
CA GLY A 109 -16.32 0.78 4.50
C GLY A 109 -15.66 -0.60 4.66
N ASP A 110 -15.75 -1.46 3.64
CA ASP A 110 -15.13 -2.79 3.57
C ASP A 110 -13.61 -2.79 3.31
N TYR A 111 -13.03 -1.63 3.02
CA TYR A 111 -11.59 -1.39 2.80
C TYR A 111 -10.93 -0.59 3.93
N VAL A 112 -11.68 -0.11 4.93
CA VAL A 112 -11.10 0.58 6.09
C VAL A 112 -10.17 -0.38 6.85
N GLY A 113 -8.94 0.08 7.14
CA GLY A 113 -7.88 -0.75 7.73
C GLY A 113 -7.20 -1.71 6.76
N ARG A 114 -7.62 -1.75 5.49
CA ARG A 114 -7.02 -2.57 4.41
C ARG A 114 -6.38 -1.73 3.31
N ALA A 115 -6.74 -0.45 3.23
CA ALA A 115 -6.17 0.53 2.31
C ALA A 115 -5.76 1.80 3.06
N VAL A 116 -4.77 2.51 2.52
CA VAL A 116 -4.49 3.89 2.94
C VAL A 116 -5.59 4.80 2.39
N LEU A 117 -6.14 5.65 3.23
CA LEU A 117 -7.15 6.64 2.85
C LEU A 117 -6.46 7.95 2.50
N VAL A 118 -6.74 8.49 1.32
CA VAL A 118 -6.05 9.67 0.78
C VAL A 118 -7.05 10.78 0.48
N LEU A 119 -6.75 11.98 0.94
CA LEU A 119 -7.43 13.19 0.50
C LEU A 119 -6.64 13.79 -0.66
N ASP A 120 -7.26 13.85 -1.83
CA ASP A 120 -6.75 14.57 -2.99
C ASP A 120 -7.24 16.03 -2.92
N TRP A 121 -6.33 16.90 -2.50
CA TRP A 121 -6.54 18.33 -2.32
C TRP A 121 -5.77 19.09 -3.40
N GLU A 122 -6.48 19.47 -4.45
CA GLU A 122 -5.94 20.25 -5.57
C GLU A 122 -6.89 21.38 -5.97
N SER A 123 -6.44 22.27 -6.87
CA SER A 123 -7.12 23.53 -7.17
C SER A 123 -8.31 23.41 -8.11
N ASN A 124 -8.24 22.47 -9.03
CA ASN A 124 -9.29 22.29 -10.03
C ASN A 124 -10.56 21.77 -9.34
N GLN A 125 -11.73 22.32 -9.69
CA GLN A 125 -13.03 21.88 -9.17
C GLN A 125 -13.18 21.81 -7.63
N ASN A 126 -12.29 22.47 -6.89
CA ASN A 126 -12.31 22.56 -5.43
C ASN A 126 -12.56 24.00 -5.01
N SER A 127 -13.78 24.32 -4.56
CA SER A 127 -14.12 25.70 -4.16
C SER A 127 -13.42 26.18 -2.89
N ALA A 128 -12.78 25.27 -2.15
CA ALA A 128 -12.06 25.58 -0.93
C ALA A 128 -10.54 25.72 -1.15
N TRP A 129 -10.03 25.53 -2.38
CA TRP A 129 -8.60 25.65 -2.62
C TRP A 129 -8.00 26.98 -2.11
N GLY A 130 -6.88 26.90 -1.41
CA GLY A 130 -6.21 28.04 -0.78
C GLY A 130 -6.67 28.37 0.64
N ASN A 131 -7.65 27.65 1.20
CA ASN A 131 -8.12 27.85 2.57
C ASN A 131 -7.70 26.74 3.58
N GLY A 132 -6.75 25.87 3.21
CA GLY A 132 -6.34 24.72 4.01
C GLY A 132 -5.44 25.02 5.22
N GLY A 133 -5.47 26.25 5.73
CA GLY A 133 -4.65 26.76 6.83
C GLY A 133 -5.45 27.04 8.09
#